data_AF-A0A4V1T8T4-F1
#
_entry.id   AF-A0A4V1T8T4-F1
#
_cell.length_a   1.000
_cell.length_b   1.000
_cell.length_c   1.000
_cell.angle_alpha   90.00
_cell.angle_beta   90.00
_cell.angle_gamma   90.00
#
_symmetry.space_group_name_H-M   'P 1'
#
loop_
_entity.id
_entity.type
_entity.pdbx_description
1 polymer ?
#
loop_
_entity_poly.entity_id
_entity_poly.type
_entity_poly.pdbx_seq_one_letter_code
_entity_poly.pdbx_strand_id
1 'polypeptide(L)' 'MGWTSQQVKAASMWEFFSSWHGYLDANTPQDKGKLTESEAEELFAWIEADNSGPRALSTQTYVLHDGHLVPAGVVTFEAA' A
#
# COMPACT_ATOMS: atom_id res chain seq x y z
N MET A 1 -9.57 29.97 -2.56
CA MET A 1 -8.47 29.26 -3.24
C MET A 1 -8.12 28.07 -2.38
N GLY A 2 -8.47 26.87 -2.81
CA GLY A 2 -8.24 25.65 -2.04
C GLY A 2 -8.16 24.49 -3.00
N TRP A 3 -7.23 23.58 -2.73
CA TRP A 3 -7.10 22.36 -3.52
C TRP A 3 -8.35 21.50 -3.33
N THR A 4 -8.81 20.86 -4.38
CA THR A 4 -9.90 19.88 -4.28
C THR A 4 -9.40 18.65 -3.52
N SER A 5 -10.31 17.90 -2.90
CA SER A 5 -9.96 16.65 -2.19
C SER A 5 -9.22 15.65 -3.08
N GLN A 6 -9.52 15.65 -4.38
CA GLN A 6 -8.86 14.81 -5.37
C GLN A 6 -7.42 15.27 -5.65
N GLN A 7 -7.16 16.58 -5.68
CA GLN A 7 -5.82 17.14 -5.82
C GLN A 7 -4.95 16.84 -4.59
N VAL A 8 -5.53 16.92 -3.38
CA VAL A 8 -4.84 16.52 -2.15
C VAL A 8 -4.45 15.05 -2.20
N LYS A 9 -5.38 14.15 -2.55
CA LYS A 9 -5.10 12.71 -2.64
C LYS A 9 -4.03 12.38 -3.68
N ALA A 10 -4.05 13.04 -4.83
CA ALA A 10 -3.04 12.87 -5.88
C ALA A 10 -1.66 13.34 -5.40
N ALA A 11 -1.60 14.47 -4.70
CA ALA A 11 -0.36 14.96 -4.09
C ALA A 11 0.15 14.01 -3.01
N SER A 12 -0.71 13.48 -2.14
CA SER A 12 -0.34 12.49 -1.11
C SER A 12 0.24 11.21 -1.72
N MET A 13 -0.36 10.72 -2.81
CA MET A 13 0.19 9.56 -3.53
C MET A 13 1.55 9.89 -4.16
N TRP A 14 1.68 11.07 -4.77
CA TRP A 14 2.95 11.50 -5.35
C TRP A 14 4.05 11.68 -4.30
N GLU A 15 3.73 12.24 -3.13
CA GLU A 15 4.64 12.37 -1.99
C GLU A 15 5.06 10.99 -1.45
N PHE A 16 4.12 10.06 -1.36
CA PHE A 16 4.42 8.68 -0.99
C PHE A 16 5.38 8.01 -1.99
N PHE A 17 5.10 8.11 -3.29
CA PHE A 17 5.94 7.50 -4.32
C PHE A 17 7.32 8.15 -4.43
N SER A 18 7.44 9.47 -4.27
CA SER A 18 8.73 10.16 -4.29
C SER A 18 9.58 9.81 -3.06
N SER A 19 8.97 9.72 -1.87
CA SER A 19 9.65 9.28 -0.65
C SER A 19 10.11 7.82 -0.76
N TRP A 20 9.25 6.96 -1.30
CA TRP A 20 9.57 5.55 -1.56
C TRP A 20 10.71 5.39 -2.56
N HIS A 21 10.70 6.15 -3.66
CA HIS A 21 11.77 6.13 -4.66
C HIS A 21 13.09 6.61 -4.06
N GLY A 22 13.09 7.70 -3.30
CA GLY A 22 14.28 8.18 -2.59
C GLY A 22 14.83 7.19 -1.56
N TYR A 23 13.94 6.48 -0.86
CA TYR A 23 14.33 5.40 0.07
C TYR A 23 14.99 4.23 -0.67
N LEU A 24 14.41 3.79 -1.80
CA LEU A 24 15.00 2.75 -2.64
C LEU A 24 16.37 3.16 -3.18
N ASP A 25 16.51 4.37 -3.72
CA ASP A 25 17.79 4.85 -4.25
C ASP A 25 18.87 4.95 -3.17
N ALA A 26 18.50 5.36 -1.96
CA ALA A 26 19.43 5.50 -0.85
C ALA A 26 19.85 4.16 -0.23
N ASN A 27 19.00 3.13 -0.29
CA ASN A 27 19.21 1.86 0.42
C ASN A 27 19.47 0.66 -0.49
N THR A 28 19.35 0.82 -1.81
CA THR A 28 19.69 -0.24 -2.77
C THR A 28 21.15 -0.08 -3.20
N PRO A 29 22.03 -1.06 -2.91
CA PRO A 29 23.42 -1.00 -3.36
C PRO A 29 23.46 -0.89 -4.89
N GLN A 30 24.13 0.13 -5.42
CA GLN A 30 24.05 0.45 -6.85
C GLN A 30 24.58 -0.63 -7.80
N ASP A 31 25.29 -1.67 -7.33
CA ASP A 31 26.02 -2.55 -8.27
C ASP A 31 26.24 -4.03 -7.87
N LYS A 32 25.48 -4.62 -6.93
CA LYS A 32 25.66 -6.07 -6.60
C LYS A 32 24.41 -6.92 -6.40
N GLY A 33 23.22 -6.40 -6.68
CA GLY A 33 21.97 -7.15 -6.47
C GLY A 33 20.77 -6.60 -7.22
N LYS A 34 20.99 -5.84 -8.30
CA LYS A 34 19.89 -5.50 -9.20
C LYS A 34 19.49 -6.77 -9.93
N LEU A 35 18.22 -7.14 -9.77
CA LEU A 35 17.59 -8.17 -10.58
C LEU A 35 17.77 -7.76 -12.04
N THR A 36 18.14 -8.72 -12.88
CA THR A 36 18.04 -8.51 -14.32
C THR A 36 16.59 -8.19 -14.68
N GLU A 37 16.37 -7.57 -15.83
CA GLU A 37 15.02 -7.24 -16.29
C GLU A 37 14.11 -8.48 -16.33
N SER A 38 14.67 -9.64 -16.70
CA SER A 38 13.95 -10.92 -16.68
C SER A 38 13.62 -11.41 -15.26
N GLU A 39 14.53 -11.26 -14.29
CA GLU A 39 14.29 -11.65 -12.90
C GLU A 39 13.26 -10.74 -12.22
N ALA A 40 13.24 -9.45 -12.58
CA ALA A 40 12.21 -8.51 -12.13
C ALA A 40 10.83 -8.88 -12.70
N GLU A 41 10.76 -9.20 -13.99
CA GLU A 41 9.51 -9.58 -14.65
C GLU A 41 8.94 -10.91 -14.11
N GLU A 42 9.81 -11.89 -13.80
CA GLU A 42 9.40 -13.13 -13.13
C GLU A 42 8.84 -12.88 -11.72
N LEU A 43 9.47 -11.99 -10.95
CA LEU A 43 8.98 -11.56 -9.64
C LEU A 43 7.64 -10.82 -9.72
N PHE A 44 7.46 -9.95 -10.71
CA PHE A 44 6.20 -9.26 -10.94
C PHE A 44 5.09 -10.24 -11.34
N ALA A 45 5.36 -11.19 -12.25
CA ALA A 45 4.42 -12.22 -12.63
C ALA A 45 4.01 -13.11 -11.44
N TRP A 46 4.95 -13.43 -10.55
CA TRP A 46 4.65 -14.16 -9.31
C TRP A 46 3.75 -13.36 -8.36
N ILE A 47 4.02 -12.06 -8.15
CA ILE A 47 3.20 -11.18 -7.30
C ILE A 47 1.79 -11.03 -7.88
N GLU A 48 1.66 -10.89 -9.20
CA GLU A 48 0.35 -10.79 -9.87
C GLU A 48 -0.43 -12.10 -9.78
N ALA A 49 0.24 -13.25 -9.92
CA ALA A 49 -0.38 -14.56 -9.75
C ALA A 49 -0.91 -14.75 -8.31
N ASP A 50 -0.16 -14.31 -7.29
CA ASP A 50 -0.57 -14.38 -5.87
C ASP A 50 -1.66 -13.32 -5.51
N ASN A 51 -1.93 -12.38 -6.40
CA ASN A 51 -2.99 -11.37 -6.26
C ASN A 51 -4.33 -11.78 -6.91
N SER A 52 -4.40 -12.95 -7.56
CA SER A 52 -5.53 -13.31 -8.43
C SER A 52 -6.73 -14.00 -7.73
N GLY A 53 -6.84 -13.91 -6.41
CA GLY A 53 -7.93 -14.51 -5.64
C GLY A 53 -8.80 -13.47 -4.92
N PRO A 54 -10.09 -13.76 -4.65
CA PRO A 54 -10.90 -12.92 -3.76
C PRO A 54 -10.21 -12.84 -2.41
N ARG A 55 -9.77 -11.63 -2.02
CA ARG A 55 -9.09 -11.41 -0.75
C ARG A 55 -10.14 -11.07 0.30
N ALA A 56 -10.31 -11.96 1.28
CA ALA A 56 -11.06 -11.65 2.49
C ALA A 56 -10.22 -10.69 3.34
N LEU A 57 -10.61 -9.43 3.37
CA LEU A 57 -10.00 -8.39 4.20
C LEU A 57 -10.82 -8.24 5.47
N SER A 58 -10.15 -8.23 6.63
CA SER A 58 -10.80 -8.03 7.92
C SER A 58 -10.25 -6.80 8.63
N THR A 59 -11.11 -6.00 9.24
CA THR A 59 -10.71 -4.86 10.07
C THR A 59 -11.47 -4.80 11.38
N GLN A 60 -10.79 -4.39 12.45
CA GLN A 60 -11.38 -4.17 13.76
C GLN A 60 -12.17 -2.85 13.75
N THR A 61 -13.45 -2.90 14.10
CA THR A 61 -14.29 -1.73 14.31
C THR A 61 -14.24 -1.29 15.77
N TYR A 62 -14.47 -0.01 15.97
CA TYR A 62 -14.45 0.63 17.28
C TYR A 62 -15.69 1.49 17.45
N VAL A 63 -16.20 1.58 18.67
CA VAL A 63 -17.20 2.57 19.08
C VAL A 63 -16.55 3.59 19.99
N LEU A 64 -16.93 4.85 19.83
CA LEU A 64 -16.47 5.92 20.71
C LEU A 64 -17.36 5.94 21.96
N HIS A 65 -16.77 5.62 23.12
CA HIS A 65 -17.44 5.65 24.42
C HIS A 65 -16.58 6.45 25.40
N ASP A 66 -17.17 7.48 26.03
CA ASP A 66 -16.50 8.37 26.98
C ASP A 66 -15.13 8.91 26.50
N GLY A 67 -15.02 9.23 25.20
CA GLY A 67 -13.79 9.75 24.60
C GLY A 67 -12.72 8.72 24.28
N HIS A 68 -13.00 7.42 24.47
CA HIS A 68 -12.10 6.32 24.14
C HIS A 68 -12.67 5.44 23.02
N LEU A 69 -11.81 4.95 22.13
CA LEU A 69 -12.19 3.95 21.13
C LEU A 69 -12.19 2.57 21.77
N VAL A 70 -13.38 1.97 21.90
CA VAL A 70 -13.58 0.63 22.44
C VAL A 70 -13.80 -0.35 21.29
N PRO A 71 -13.07 -1.49 21.23
CA PRO A 71 -13.29 -2.50 20.19
C PRO A 71 -14.74 -2.98 20.16
N ALA A 72 -15.38 -2.94 18.99
CA ALA A 72 -16.79 -3.28 18.81
C ALA A 72 -17.01 -4.60 18.05
N GLY A 73 -16.08 -4.97 17.17
CA GLY A 73 -16.12 -6.24 16.43
C GLY A 73 -15.19 -6.26 15.24
N VAL A 74 -15.12 -7.37 14.51
CA VAL A 74 -14.33 -7.47 13.27
C VAL A 74 -15.29 -7.54 12.10
N VAL A 75 -15.08 -6.67 11.10
CA VAL A 75 -15.83 -6.69 9.85
C VAL A 75 -14.93 -7.31 8.79
N THR A 76 -15.48 -8.28 8.04
CA THR A 76 -14.79 -8.93 6.92
C THR A 76 -15.51 -8.56 5.61
N PHE A 77 -14.75 -8.26 4.57
CA PHE A 77 -15.27 -7.96 3.24
C PHE A 77 -14.39 -8.62 2.17
N GLU A 78 -15.02 -9.01 1.08
CA GLU A 78 -14.32 -9.54 -0.09
C GLU A 78 -13.87 -8.38 -0.97
N ALA A 79 -12.58 -8.32 -1.28
CA ALA A 79 -12.03 -7.42 -2.28
C ALA A 79 -11.84 -8.19 -3.60
N ALA A 80 -12.40 -7.63 -4.68
CA ALA A 80 -12.27 -8.09 -6.06
C ALA A 80 -11.20 -7.28 -6.80
#